data_AF-A0A9D6Q5B9-F1
#
_entry.id   AF-A0A9D6Q5B9-F1
#
_cell.length_a   1.000
_cell.length_b   1.000
_cell.length_c   1.000
_cell.angle_alpha   90.00
_cell.angle_beta   90.00
_cell.angle_gamma   90.00
#
_symmetry.space_group_name_H-M   'P 1'
#
loop_
_entity.id
_entity.type
_entity.pdbx_description
1 polymer ?
#
loop_
_entity_poly.entity_id
_entity_poly.type
_entity_poly.pdbx_seq_one_letter_code
_entity_poly.pdbx_strand_id
1 'polypeptide(L)'
;MDTTETARLRRFALTAALLLITYVEAGIVVEPDARISVFGVPVHVGRPDLLPAGLALAALCGGLRFYYYGLMLATSPHRKRRELLNGLTAHFDEYIRPGKPIKPGAVVSGTKIPMYWGPQKFETASHYDEELVRKRAMAFDNVFPKFACKRASARVVGETFLDDEGETHQNYCVEVIVPLRCRAAAIFEDLDYTAPAWVSACAFLLFLRTLA
;
A
#
# COMPACT_ATOMS: atom_id res chain seq x y z
N MET A 1 -4.91 10.86 -11.36
CA MET A 1 -3.61 10.52 -11.97
C MET A 1 -3.69 9.09 -12.44
N ASP A 2 -3.28 8.82 -13.68
CA ASP A 2 -3.41 7.48 -14.24
C ASP A 2 -2.45 6.50 -13.53
N THR A 3 -2.93 5.29 -13.30
CA THR A 3 -2.14 4.20 -12.69
C THR A 3 -0.86 3.89 -13.48
N THR A 4 -0.87 4.17 -14.78
CA THR A 4 0.29 4.04 -15.67
C THR A 4 1.39 5.03 -15.34
N GLU A 5 1.04 6.28 -15.02
CA GLU A 5 2.01 7.35 -14.74
C GLU A 5 2.74 7.11 -13.43
N THR A 6 2.01 6.72 -12.39
CA THR A 6 2.60 6.38 -11.08
C THR A 6 3.54 5.18 -11.21
N ALA A 7 3.20 4.18 -12.03
CA ALA A 7 4.07 3.05 -12.31
C ALA A 7 5.37 3.46 -13.04
N ARG A 8 5.31 4.40 -13.99
CA ARG A 8 6.51 4.94 -14.67
C ARG A 8 7.40 5.71 -13.71
N LEU A 9 6.83 6.60 -12.89
CA LEU A 9 7.58 7.36 -11.88
C LEU A 9 8.25 6.44 -10.85
N ARG A 10 7.52 5.41 -10.41
CA ARG A 10 8.03 4.38 -9.52
C ARG A 10 9.27 3.68 -10.10
N ARG A 11 9.19 3.22 -11.35
CA ARG A 11 10.33 2.57 -12.03
C ARG A 11 11.51 3.52 -12.18
N PHE A 12 11.24 4.76 -12.61
CA PHE A 12 12.29 5.77 -12.76
C PHE A 12 13.02 6.04 -11.44
N ALA A 13 12.28 6.32 -10.36
CA ALA A 13 12.85 6.61 -9.05
C ALA A 13 13.69 5.43 -8.52
N LEU A 14 13.17 4.20 -8.61
CA LEU A 14 13.89 3.00 -8.20
C LEU A 14 15.14 2.76 -9.05
N THR A 15 15.06 2.88 -10.37
CA THR A 15 16.22 2.70 -11.25
C THR A 15 17.30 3.75 -10.96
N ALA A 16 16.94 5.02 -10.83
CA ALA A 16 17.90 6.08 -10.52
C ALA A 16 18.57 5.85 -9.15
N ALA A 17 17.80 5.48 -8.13
CA ALA A 17 18.33 5.18 -6.81
C ALA A 17 19.25 3.95 -6.82
N LEU A 18 18.88 2.87 -7.52
CA LEU A 18 19.72 1.67 -7.65
C LEU A 18 21.01 1.95 -8.42
N LEU A 19 20.96 2.75 -9.48
CA LEU A 19 22.14 3.19 -10.22
C LEU A 19 23.09 3.99 -9.31
N LEU A 20 22.55 4.92 -8.52
CA LEU A 20 23.35 5.70 -7.58
C LEU A 20 23.98 4.82 -6.50
N ILE A 21 23.21 3.91 -5.89
CA ILE A 21 23.73 2.96 -4.88
C ILE A 21 24.85 2.11 -5.49
N THR A 22 24.61 1.54 -6.67
CA THR A 22 25.60 0.70 -7.35
C THR A 22 26.86 1.50 -7.65
N TYR A 23 26.71 2.74 -8.13
CA TYR A 23 27.84 3.62 -8.44
C TYR A 23 28.69 3.92 -7.19
N VAL A 24 28.02 4.30 -6.10
CA VAL A 24 28.65 4.65 -4.81
C VAL A 24 29.35 3.45 -4.17
N GLU A 25 28.66 2.31 -4.07
CA GLU A 25 29.18 1.12 -3.38
C GLU A 25 30.25 0.39 -4.20
N ALA A 26 30.14 0.38 -5.54
CA ALA A 26 31.16 -0.23 -6.38
C ALA A 26 32.40 0.65 -6.57
N GLY A 27 32.37 1.91 -6.09
CA GLY A 27 33.49 2.84 -6.24
C GLY A 27 33.84 3.09 -7.70
N ILE A 28 32.85 3.23 -8.57
CA ILE A 28 33.07 3.37 -10.01
C ILE A 28 33.80 4.69 -10.27
N VAL A 29 35.04 4.59 -10.74
CA VAL A 29 35.82 5.73 -11.22
C VAL A 29 35.74 5.73 -12.75
N VAL A 30 35.21 6.81 -13.32
CA VAL A 30 35.09 6.97 -14.78
C VAL A 30 36.36 7.65 -15.29
N GLU A 31 37.06 7.01 -16.21
CA GLU A 31 38.24 7.59 -16.85
C GLU A 31 37.88 8.89 -17.61
N PRO A 32 38.79 9.89 -17.68
CA PRO A 32 38.53 11.18 -18.33
C PRO A 32 38.13 11.07 -19.81
N ASP A 33 38.56 9.99 -20.49
CA ASP A 33 38.27 9.72 -21.89
C ASP A 33 37.16 8.68 -22.11
N ALA A 34 36.42 8.32 -21.04
CA ALA A 34 35.34 7.36 -21.15
C ALA A 34 34.28 7.83 -22.16
N ARG A 35 33.99 6.96 -23.13
CA ARG A 35 32.93 7.15 -24.12
C ARG A 35 31.75 6.30 -23.72
N ILE A 36 30.65 6.95 -23.35
CA ILE A 36 29.39 6.26 -23.07
C ILE A 36 28.60 6.25 -24.38
N SER A 37 28.23 5.08 -24.88
CA SER A 37 27.35 4.97 -26.05
C SER A 37 25.90 5.03 -25.59
N VAL A 38 25.23 6.15 -25.82
CA VAL A 38 23.81 6.32 -25.52
C VAL A 38 23.06 6.19 -26.84
N PHE A 39 22.27 5.12 -27.00
CA PHE A 39 21.57 4.79 -28.25
C PHE A 39 22.48 4.71 -29.49
N GLY A 40 23.69 4.16 -29.31
CA GLY A 40 24.66 4.01 -30.40
C GLY A 40 25.44 5.29 -30.72
N VAL A 41 25.08 6.43 -30.11
CA VAL A 41 25.83 7.69 -30.25
C VAL A 41 26.90 7.75 -29.17
N PRO A 42 28.20 7.81 -29.54
CA PRO A 42 29.27 7.97 -28.56
C PRO A 42 29.20 9.38 -27.97
N VAL A 43 28.87 9.47 -26.69
CA VAL A 43 28.88 10.73 -25.92
C VAL A 43 30.18 10.79 -25.14
N HIS A 44 30.95 11.86 -25.35
CA HIS A 44 32.14 12.15 -24.56
C HIS A 44 31.75 12.91 -23.29
N VAL A 45 32.13 12.38 -22.13
CA VAL A 45 31.79 12.96 -20.83
C VAL A 45 32.90 13.91 -20.40
N GLY A 46 32.74 15.20 -20.69
CA GLY A 46 33.78 16.19 -20.38
C GLY A 46 34.05 16.44 -18.89
N ARG A 47 33.14 16.02 -17.99
CA ARG A 47 33.28 16.15 -16.53
C ARG A 47 32.75 14.89 -15.82
N PRO A 48 33.52 13.79 -15.79
CA PRO A 48 33.10 12.55 -15.13
C PRO A 48 32.83 12.75 -13.63
N ASP A 49 33.54 13.68 -12.99
CA ASP A 49 33.42 13.97 -11.55
C ASP A 49 32.02 14.46 -11.13
N LEU A 50 31.23 15.02 -12.07
CA LEU A 50 29.87 15.51 -11.79
C LEU A 50 28.79 14.44 -11.98
N LEU A 51 29.13 13.29 -12.57
CA LEU A 51 28.18 12.21 -12.81
C LEU A 51 27.51 11.67 -11.53
N PRO A 52 28.23 11.44 -10.41
CA PRO A 52 27.62 11.00 -9.16
C PRO A 52 26.60 12.02 -8.64
N ALA A 53 26.92 13.32 -8.71
CA ALA A 53 26.03 14.39 -8.31
C ALA A 53 24.78 14.45 -9.20
N GLY A 54 24.92 14.24 -10.51
CA GLY A 54 23.80 14.16 -11.45
C GLY A 54 22.86 12.98 -11.13
N LEU A 55 23.42 11.80 -10.83
CA LEU A 55 22.64 10.63 -10.40
C LEU A 55 21.94 10.89 -9.06
N ALA A 56 22.62 11.54 -8.12
CA ALA A 56 22.04 11.93 -6.83
C ALA A 56 20.84 12.88 -7.00
N LEU A 57 20.97 13.90 -7.84
CA LEU A 57 19.87 14.81 -8.17
C LEU A 57 18.72 14.09 -8.87
N ALA A 58 19.00 13.17 -9.79
CA ALA A 58 17.97 12.38 -10.48
C ALA A 58 17.21 11.47 -9.51
N ALA A 59 17.92 10.78 -8.61
CA ALA A 59 17.32 9.92 -7.59
C ALA A 59 16.48 10.72 -6.59
N LEU A 60 16.95 11.90 -6.17
CA LEU A 60 16.24 12.81 -5.27
C LEU A 60 14.99 13.39 -5.94
N CYS A 61 15.12 13.92 -7.16
CA CYS A 61 13.99 14.47 -7.92
C CYS A 61 12.93 13.41 -8.22
N GLY A 62 13.35 12.21 -8.63
CA GLY A 62 12.47 11.07 -8.84
C GLY A 62 11.75 10.66 -7.56
N GLY A 63 12.48 10.53 -6.44
CA GLY A 63 11.93 10.20 -5.13
C GLY A 63 10.93 11.24 -4.63
N LEU A 64 11.26 12.53 -4.72
CA LEU A 64 10.37 13.63 -4.31
C LEU A 64 9.11 13.72 -5.16
N ARG A 65 9.24 13.58 -6.50
CA ARG A 65 8.07 13.54 -7.38
C ARG A 65 7.18 12.34 -7.06
N PHE A 66 7.76 11.16 -6.84
CA PHE A 66 6.99 9.99 -6.44
C PHE A 66 6.32 10.20 -5.08
N TYR A 67 7.01 10.79 -4.11
CA TYR A 67 6.43 11.13 -2.81
C TYR A 67 5.21 12.03 -2.96
N TYR A 68 5.32 13.11 -3.71
CA TYR A 68 4.22 14.04 -3.93
C TYR A 68 3.05 13.40 -4.68
N TYR A 69 3.30 12.86 -5.87
CA TYR A 69 2.23 12.36 -6.73
C TYR A 69 1.70 11.00 -6.29
N GLY A 70 2.59 10.09 -5.89
CA GLY A 70 2.26 8.73 -5.47
C GLY A 70 1.79 8.63 -4.02
N LEU A 71 2.42 9.32 -3.06
CA LEU A 71 2.04 9.17 -1.65
C LEU A 71 1.05 10.23 -1.16
N MET A 72 1.20 11.49 -1.57
CA MET A 72 0.32 12.55 -1.09
C MET A 72 -0.99 12.60 -1.88
N LEU A 73 -0.91 12.69 -3.21
CA LEU A 73 -2.08 12.91 -4.07
C LEU A 73 -2.86 11.63 -4.42
N ALA A 74 -2.17 10.53 -4.70
CA ALA A 74 -2.85 9.27 -5.05
C ALA A 74 -3.37 8.53 -3.80
N THR A 75 -4.47 7.80 -3.97
CA THR A 75 -5.02 6.92 -2.93
C THR A 75 -4.16 5.66 -2.83
N SER A 76 -3.30 5.60 -1.83
CA SER A 76 -2.44 4.44 -1.60
C SER A 76 -3.26 3.17 -1.32
N PRO A 77 -2.73 1.97 -1.63
CA PRO A 77 -3.37 0.70 -1.27
C PRO A 77 -3.74 0.63 0.22
N HIS A 78 -2.83 1.10 1.08
CA HIS A 78 -3.06 1.30 2.51
C HIS A 78 -4.31 2.14 2.82
N ARG A 79 -4.45 3.32 2.20
CA ARG A 79 -5.60 4.22 2.42
C ARG A 79 -6.90 3.54 1.98
N LYS A 80 -6.91 2.90 0.80
CA LYS A 80 -8.09 2.16 0.31
C LYS A 80 -8.53 1.06 1.28
N ARG A 81 -7.59 0.25 1.76
CA ARG A 81 -7.87 -0.78 2.77
C ARG A 81 -8.39 -0.18 4.07
N ARG A 82 -7.77 0.91 4.53
CA ARG A 82 -8.16 1.60 5.77
C ARG A 82 -9.57 2.18 5.67
N GLU A 83 -9.90 2.85 4.57
CA GLU A 83 -11.22 3.43 4.32
C GLU A 83 -12.31 2.35 4.35
N LEU A 84 -12.05 1.18 3.74
CA LEU A 84 -12.99 0.07 3.79
C LEU A 84 -13.13 -0.53 5.20
N LEU A 85 -12.02 -0.74 5.91
CA LEU A 85 -12.06 -1.23 7.28
C LEU A 85 -12.76 -0.26 8.25
N ASN A 86 -12.69 1.04 7.98
CA ASN A 86 -13.34 2.05 8.83
C ASN A 86 -14.89 1.97 8.78
N GLY A 87 -15.46 1.35 7.74
CA GLY A 87 -16.90 1.10 7.63
C GLY A 87 -17.36 -0.22 8.25
N LEU A 88 -16.44 -0.97 8.88
CA LEU A 88 -16.70 -2.30 9.40
C LEU A 88 -16.75 -2.33 10.93
N THR A 89 -17.43 -3.35 11.41
CA THR A 89 -17.57 -3.74 12.80
C THR A 89 -17.07 -5.18 12.93
N ALA A 90 -16.27 -5.46 13.95
CA ALA A 90 -15.85 -6.81 14.28
C ALA A 90 -16.45 -7.20 15.62
N HIS A 91 -17.17 -8.33 15.62
CA HIS A 91 -17.66 -8.99 16.82
C HIS A 91 -16.57 -9.93 17.34
N PHE A 92 -16.13 -9.69 18.57
CA PHE A 92 -15.10 -10.49 19.21
C PHE A 92 -15.75 -11.58 20.06
N ASP A 93 -15.95 -12.74 19.47
CA ASP A 93 -16.31 -13.93 20.23
C ASP A 93 -15.08 -14.50 20.96
N GLU A 94 -13.88 -14.39 20.37
CA GLU A 94 -12.71 -15.12 20.87
C GLU A 94 -11.36 -14.50 20.41
N TYR A 95 -11.00 -13.31 20.91
CA TYR A 95 -9.65 -12.76 20.68
C TYR A 95 -8.85 -12.66 21.98
N ILE A 96 -7.75 -13.41 22.01
CA ILE A 96 -6.78 -13.37 23.10
C ILE A 96 -5.84 -12.20 22.83
N ARG A 97 -6.09 -11.03 23.46
CA ARG A 97 -5.00 -10.06 23.64
C ARG A 97 -4.06 -10.61 24.72
N PRO A 98 -2.74 -10.72 24.48
CA PRO A 98 -1.81 -11.04 25.54
C PRO A 98 -1.87 -9.94 26.61
N GLY A 99 -2.25 -10.31 27.84
CA GLY A 99 -2.16 -9.46 29.02
C GLY A 99 -3.39 -8.62 29.40
N LYS A 100 -4.54 -8.74 28.72
CA LYS A 100 -5.80 -8.12 29.19
C LYS A 100 -7.00 -9.05 28.98
N PRO A 101 -7.76 -9.42 30.03
CA PRO A 101 -9.01 -10.15 29.86
C PRO A 101 -10.00 -9.25 29.12
N ILE A 102 -10.41 -9.68 27.92
CA ILE A 102 -11.43 -8.98 27.13
C ILE A 102 -12.79 -9.49 27.60
N LYS A 103 -13.74 -8.58 27.81
CA LYS A 103 -15.12 -8.97 28.09
C LYS A 103 -15.71 -9.66 26.85
N PRO A 104 -16.32 -10.86 26.98
CA PRO A 104 -17.06 -11.47 25.88
C PRO A 104 -18.10 -10.48 25.35
N GLY A 105 -18.25 -10.39 24.03
CA GLY A 105 -19.12 -9.41 23.37
C GLY A 105 -18.50 -8.03 23.13
N ALA A 106 -17.17 -7.89 23.22
CA ALA A 106 -16.52 -6.66 22.83
C ALA A 106 -16.71 -6.40 21.32
N VAL A 107 -17.17 -5.20 20.98
CA VAL A 107 -17.34 -4.75 19.59
C VAL A 107 -16.24 -3.74 19.28
N VAL A 108 -15.47 -3.97 18.23
CA VAL A 108 -14.52 -2.96 17.71
C VAL A 108 -14.99 -2.53 16.34
N SER A 109 -15.26 -1.24 16.19
CA SER A 109 -15.70 -0.64 14.94
C SER A 109 -14.72 0.43 14.47
N GLY A 110 -14.72 0.64 13.17
CA GLY A 110 -14.08 1.76 12.51
C GLY A 110 -12.56 1.83 12.70
N THR A 111 -12.07 3.02 13.04
CA THR A 111 -10.63 3.34 13.10
C THR A 111 -9.85 2.51 14.11
N LYS A 112 -10.53 1.86 15.05
CA LYS A 112 -9.93 1.00 16.07
C LYS A 112 -9.58 -0.39 15.55
N ILE A 113 -10.04 -0.77 14.35
CA ILE A 113 -9.73 -2.07 13.77
C ILE A 113 -8.25 -2.09 13.32
N PRO A 114 -7.42 -3.01 13.85
CA PRO A 114 -6.06 -3.17 13.37
C PRO A 114 -6.08 -3.75 11.94
N MET A 115 -5.32 -3.13 11.05
CA MET A 115 -5.38 -3.45 9.62
C MET A 115 -4.69 -4.77 9.27
N TYR A 116 -3.53 -5.03 9.90
CA TYR A 116 -2.74 -6.24 9.58
C TYR A 116 -3.01 -7.38 10.57
N TRP A 117 -3.03 -7.09 11.86
CA TRP A 117 -3.13 -8.08 12.93
C TRP A 117 -4.44 -7.90 13.68
N GLY A 118 -5.50 -8.56 13.22
CA GLY A 118 -6.85 -8.35 13.71
C GLY A 118 -7.79 -9.53 13.46
N PRO A 119 -9.08 -9.36 13.78
CA PRO A 119 -10.09 -10.35 13.46
C PRO A 119 -10.13 -10.62 11.95
N GLN A 120 -10.60 -11.80 11.57
CA GLN A 120 -10.73 -12.17 10.17
C GLN A 120 -12.14 -11.95 9.64
N LYS A 121 -13.15 -11.89 10.52
CA LYS A 121 -14.55 -11.67 10.17
C LYS A 121 -14.99 -10.28 10.60
N PHE A 122 -15.81 -9.67 9.76
CA PHE A 122 -16.31 -8.31 9.92
C PHE A 122 -17.71 -8.22 9.35
N GLU A 123 -18.47 -7.27 9.83
CA GLU A 123 -19.80 -6.94 9.35
C GLU A 123 -19.90 -5.44 9.12
N THR A 124 -20.60 -5.03 8.07
CA THR A 124 -21.01 -3.63 7.91
C THR A 124 -22.21 -3.33 8.79
N ALA A 125 -22.46 -2.05 9.09
CA ALA A 125 -23.76 -1.65 9.62
C ALA A 125 -24.89 -2.10 8.68
N SER A 126 -25.99 -2.58 9.28
CA SER A 126 -27.18 -3.03 8.56
C SER A 126 -27.85 -1.88 7.79
N HIS A 127 -28.43 -2.19 6.64
CA HIS A 127 -29.13 -1.23 5.78
C HIS A 127 -30.31 -1.89 5.09
N TYR A 128 -31.40 -1.14 4.86
CA TYR A 128 -32.61 -1.64 4.20
C TYR A 128 -32.47 -1.83 2.67
N ASP A 129 -31.40 -1.30 2.07
CA ASP A 129 -31.24 -1.24 0.61
C ASP A 129 -30.22 -2.31 0.19
N GLU A 130 -30.72 -3.39 -0.40
CA GLU A 130 -29.91 -4.50 -0.85
C GLU A 130 -28.91 -4.09 -1.94
N GLU A 131 -29.29 -3.20 -2.86
CA GLU A 131 -28.44 -2.79 -3.97
C GLU A 131 -27.22 -2.00 -3.47
N LEU A 132 -27.44 -1.10 -2.51
CA LEU A 132 -26.37 -0.34 -1.87
C LEU A 132 -25.41 -1.26 -1.10
N VAL A 133 -25.94 -2.25 -0.38
CA VAL A 133 -25.15 -3.26 0.34
C VAL A 133 -24.35 -4.15 -0.62
N ARG A 134 -24.96 -4.56 -1.74
CA ARG A 134 -24.29 -5.34 -2.78
C ARG A 134 -23.16 -4.55 -3.45
N LYS A 135 -23.37 -3.25 -3.72
CA LYS A 135 -22.32 -2.36 -4.23
C LYS A 135 -21.15 -2.23 -3.25
N ARG A 136 -21.42 -2.17 -1.95
CA ARG A 136 -20.38 -2.20 -0.91
C ARG A 136 -19.63 -3.53 -0.89
N ALA A 137 -20.32 -4.66 -1.03
CA ALA A 137 -19.69 -5.98 -1.11
C ALA A 137 -18.72 -6.09 -2.30
N MET A 138 -19.10 -5.57 -3.47
CA MET A 138 -18.22 -5.52 -4.65
C MET A 138 -16.96 -4.69 -4.42
N ALA A 139 -17.04 -3.65 -3.59
CA ALA A 139 -15.87 -2.80 -3.28
C ALA A 139 -14.76 -3.56 -2.53
N PHE A 140 -15.05 -4.71 -1.92
CA PHE A 140 -14.03 -5.56 -1.27
C PHE A 140 -13.28 -6.46 -2.24
N ASP A 141 -13.76 -6.61 -3.48
CA ASP A 141 -13.10 -7.45 -4.46
C ASP A 141 -11.74 -6.83 -4.84
N ASN A 142 -10.67 -7.61 -4.66
CA ASN A 142 -9.28 -7.25 -4.97
C ASN A 142 -8.61 -6.15 -4.11
N VAL A 143 -9.22 -5.71 -3.00
CA VAL A 143 -8.58 -4.70 -2.12
C VAL A 143 -7.44 -5.30 -1.30
N PHE A 144 -7.56 -6.57 -0.94
CA PHE A 144 -6.48 -7.34 -0.35
C PHE A 144 -5.87 -8.25 -1.41
N PRO A 145 -4.54 -8.35 -1.49
CA PRO A 145 -3.88 -9.20 -2.46
C PRO A 145 -4.23 -10.67 -2.22
N LYS A 146 -4.44 -11.42 -3.30
CA LYS A 146 -4.57 -12.88 -3.27
C LYS A 146 -3.24 -13.49 -2.82
N PHE A 147 -3.26 -14.31 -1.78
CA PHE A 147 -2.06 -14.99 -1.31
C PHE A 147 -2.35 -16.45 -0.95
N ALA A 148 -1.48 -17.36 -1.39
CA ALA A 148 -1.59 -18.81 -1.14
C ALA A 148 -3.00 -19.38 -1.41
N CYS A 149 -3.56 -19.05 -2.59
CA CYS A 149 -4.91 -19.43 -3.03
C CYS A 149 -6.08 -18.95 -2.15
N LYS A 150 -5.83 -18.13 -1.12
CA LYS A 150 -6.89 -17.47 -0.34
C LYS A 150 -7.14 -16.06 -0.89
N ARG A 151 -8.39 -15.61 -0.78
CA ARG A 151 -8.87 -14.28 -1.15
C ARG A 151 -9.68 -13.70 -0.02
N ALA A 152 -9.72 -12.37 0.08
CA ALA A 152 -10.76 -11.72 0.86
C ALA A 152 -12.11 -11.97 0.16
N SER A 153 -13.15 -12.20 0.93
CA SER A 153 -14.50 -12.44 0.42
C SER A 153 -15.49 -11.56 1.15
N ALA A 154 -16.49 -11.08 0.43
CA ALA A 154 -17.62 -10.34 0.97
C ALA A 154 -18.91 -11.04 0.55
N ARG A 155 -19.81 -11.28 1.48
CA ARG A 155 -21.12 -11.91 1.26
C ARG A 155 -22.21 -11.00 1.81
N VAL A 156 -23.27 -10.80 1.05
CA VAL A 156 -24.47 -10.12 1.56
C VAL A 156 -25.28 -11.11 2.38
N VAL A 157 -25.64 -10.71 3.59
CA VAL A 157 -26.49 -11.46 4.52
C VAL A 157 -27.72 -10.61 4.80
N GLY A 158 -28.90 -11.22 4.70
CA GLY A 158 -30.18 -10.59 5.03
C GLY A 158 -30.74 -11.19 6.30
N GLU A 159 -31.08 -10.35 7.27
CA GLU A 159 -31.77 -10.72 8.50
C GLU A 159 -33.15 -10.11 8.50
N THR A 160 -34.14 -10.93 8.84
CA THR A 160 -35.53 -10.47 8.98
C THR A 160 -35.79 -10.20 10.46
N PHE A 161 -36.30 -9.03 10.78
CA PHE A 161 -36.67 -8.65 12.15
C PHE A 161 -38.09 -8.11 12.18
N LEU A 162 -38.74 -8.29 13.33
CA LEU A 162 -40.04 -7.71 13.61
C LEU A 162 -39.81 -6.42 14.38
N ASP A 163 -40.47 -5.34 13.99
CA ASP A 163 -40.51 -4.14 14.80
C ASP A 163 -41.52 -4.26 15.95
N ASP A 164 -41.62 -3.19 16.75
CA ASP A 164 -42.53 -3.14 17.90
C ASP A 164 -44.03 -3.18 17.49
N GLU A 165 -44.34 -2.93 16.21
CA GLU A 165 -45.68 -2.98 15.64
C GLU A 165 -46.01 -4.37 15.04
N GLY A 166 -45.04 -5.28 15.02
CA GLY A 166 -45.15 -6.61 14.41
C GLY A 166 -45.00 -6.59 12.89
N GLU A 167 -44.57 -5.47 12.30
CA GLU A 167 -44.23 -5.40 10.88
C GLU A 167 -42.88 -6.08 10.63
N THR A 168 -42.82 -6.83 9.54
CA THR A 168 -41.63 -7.58 9.16
C THR A 168 -40.73 -6.73 8.27
N HIS A 169 -39.54 -6.40 8.77
CA HIS A 169 -38.52 -5.64 8.03
C HIS A 169 -37.34 -6.53 7.66
N GLN A 170 -36.72 -6.25 6.52
CA GLN A 170 -35.49 -6.93 6.09
C GLN A 170 -34.31 -5.96 6.16
N ASN A 171 -33.29 -6.37 6.91
CA ASN A 171 -32.02 -5.66 7.02
C ASN A 171 -30.93 -6.45 6.31
N TYR A 172 -30.12 -5.77 5.51
CA TYR A 172 -29.00 -6.36 4.80
C TYR A 172 -27.68 -5.86 5.39
N CYS A 173 -26.72 -6.76 5.59
CA CYS A 173 -25.35 -6.43 5.95
C CYS A 173 -24.35 -7.17 5.03
N VAL A 174 -23.10 -6.72 5.03
CA VAL A 174 -22.00 -7.43 4.34
C VAL A 174 -21.14 -8.13 5.38
N GLU A 175 -21.10 -9.46 5.34
CA GLU A 175 -20.11 -10.25 6.06
C GLU A 175 -18.82 -10.29 5.23
N VAL A 176 -17.75 -9.73 5.77
CA VAL A 176 -16.43 -9.68 5.13
C VAL A 176 -15.46 -10.59 5.87
N ILE A 177 -14.84 -11.50 5.12
CA ILE A 177 -13.79 -12.39 5.62
C ILE A 177 -12.46 -12.00 4.98
N VAL A 178 -11.51 -11.53 5.78
CA VAL A 178 -10.14 -11.19 5.35
C VAL A 178 -9.14 -12.11 6.04
N PRO A 179 -8.67 -13.17 5.35
CA PRO A 179 -7.69 -14.09 5.90
C PRO A 179 -6.40 -13.39 6.32
N LEU A 180 -5.80 -13.82 7.44
CA LEU A 180 -4.57 -13.23 7.97
C LEU A 180 -3.42 -13.24 6.94
N ARG A 181 -3.35 -14.27 6.11
CA ARG A 181 -2.35 -14.38 5.04
C ARG A 181 -2.47 -13.29 3.98
N CYS A 182 -3.71 -12.90 3.61
CA CYS A 182 -3.95 -11.79 2.68
C CYS A 182 -3.57 -10.44 3.32
N ARG A 183 -3.77 -10.29 4.63
CA ARG A 183 -3.33 -9.11 5.39
C ARG A 183 -1.81 -9.01 5.47
N ALA A 184 -1.11 -10.12 5.67
CA ALA A 184 0.34 -10.16 5.65
C ALA A 184 0.88 -9.79 4.26
N ALA A 185 0.29 -10.33 3.19
CA ALA A 185 0.61 -9.94 1.81
C ALA A 185 0.38 -8.45 1.55
N ALA A 186 -0.64 -7.84 2.16
CA ALA A 186 -0.89 -6.40 2.07
C ALA A 186 0.23 -5.54 2.70
N ILE A 187 0.94 -6.04 3.72
CA ILE A 187 2.13 -5.35 4.27
C ILE A 187 3.19 -5.22 3.19
N PHE A 188 3.46 -6.31 2.47
CA PHE A 188 4.47 -6.30 1.40
C PHE A 188 4.06 -5.37 0.26
N GLU A 189 2.79 -5.34 -0.10
CA GLU A 189 2.29 -4.39 -1.09
C GLU A 189 2.44 -2.93 -0.63
N ASP A 190 2.16 -2.62 0.63
CA ASP A 190 2.33 -1.26 1.17
C ASP A 190 3.81 -0.85 1.26
N LEU A 191 4.70 -1.79 1.61
CA LEU A 191 6.15 -1.57 1.59
C LEU A 191 6.66 -1.36 0.16
N ASP A 192 6.26 -2.21 -0.76
CA ASP A 192 6.62 -2.14 -2.18
C ASP A 192 6.12 -0.84 -2.83
N TYR A 193 4.93 -0.37 -2.42
CA TYR A 193 4.37 0.91 -2.85
C TYR A 193 5.21 2.11 -2.38
N THR A 194 5.71 2.08 -1.14
CA THR A 194 6.49 3.19 -0.57
C THR A 194 7.99 3.10 -0.86
N ALA A 195 8.47 1.95 -1.36
CA ALA A 195 9.88 1.69 -1.66
C ALA A 195 10.59 2.78 -2.46
N PRO A 196 10.01 3.40 -3.50
CA PRO A 196 10.73 4.42 -4.28
C PRO A 196 11.14 5.63 -3.44
N ALA A 197 10.36 6.02 -2.44
CA ALA A 197 10.72 7.12 -1.56
C ALA A 197 11.87 6.72 -0.62
N TRP A 198 11.76 5.56 0.03
CA TRP A 198 12.76 5.08 0.99
C TRP A 198 14.10 4.74 0.32
N VAL A 199 14.07 4.04 -0.81
CA VAL A 199 15.28 3.63 -1.55
C VAL A 199 15.99 4.86 -2.11
N SER A 200 15.26 5.86 -2.65
CA SER A 200 15.86 7.14 -3.06
C SER A 200 16.51 7.88 -1.88
N ALA A 201 15.85 7.91 -0.71
CA ALA A 201 16.41 8.54 0.48
C ALA A 201 17.70 7.83 0.95
N CYS A 202 17.70 6.49 1.01
CA CYS A 202 18.89 5.70 1.34
C CYS A 202 20.02 5.93 0.34
N ALA A 203 19.72 5.93 -0.96
CA ALA A 203 20.70 6.17 -2.02
C ALA A 203 21.37 7.55 -1.85
N PHE A 204 20.57 8.58 -1.55
CA PHE A 204 21.07 9.93 -1.33
C PHE A 204 21.93 10.04 -0.07
N LEU A 205 21.52 9.39 1.04
CA LEU A 205 22.31 9.36 2.28
C LEU A 205 23.65 8.64 2.09
N LEU A 206 23.68 7.55 1.34
CA LEU A 206 24.92 6.84 0.99
C LEU A 206 25.84 7.73 0.14
N PHE A 207 25.29 8.46 -0.82
CA PHE A 207 26.05 9.45 -1.58
C PHE A 207 26.63 10.55 -0.68
N LEU A 208 25.86 11.12 0.25
CA LEU A 208 26.36 12.12 1.18
C LEU A 208 27.53 11.60 2.05
N ARG A 209 27.50 10.32 2.43
CA ARG A 209 28.60 9.67 3.15
C ARG A 209 29.90 9.68 2.35
N THR A 210 29.85 9.58 1.02
CA THR A 210 31.08 9.64 0.20
C THR A 210 31.67 11.04 0.06
N LEU A 211 30.94 12.09 0.45
CA LEU A 211 31.41 13.46 0.44
C LEU A 211 32.05 13.88 1.77
N ALA A 212 31.86 13.09 2.84
CA ALA A 212 32.33 13.36 4.19
C ALA A 212 33.67 12.64 4.46
#